data_AF-A0A6G0YFT7-F1
#
_entry.id   AF-A0A6G0YFT7-F1
#
_cell.length_a   1.000
_cell.length_b   1.000
_cell.length_c   1.000
_cell.angle_alpha   90.00
_cell.angle_beta   90.00
_cell.angle_gamma   90.00
#
_symmetry.space_group_name_H-M   'P 1'
#
loop_
_entity.id
_entity.type
_entity.pdbx_description
1 polymer ?
#
loop_
_entity_poly.entity_id
_entity_poly.type
_entity_poly.pdbx_seq_one_letter_code
_entity_poly.pdbx_strand_id
1 'polypeptide(L)'
;MGLGKKSNIKKIHIFKNKTLSRIKNTPFHVSNQTLYTDMKIQSVIETTSKSYKRYQNSLSNHPNLLEKNLFNPMPGNPLND
;
A
#
# COMPACT_ATOMS: atom_id res chain seq x y z
N MET A 1 -11.19 -9.12 -11.32
CA MET A 1 -9.76 -9.38 -11.02
C MET A 1 -9.29 -8.34 -10.01
N GLY A 2 -9.01 -8.72 -8.75
CA GLY A 2 -8.82 -7.75 -7.66
C GLY A 2 -7.36 -7.50 -7.27
N LEU A 3 -6.99 -6.23 -7.11
CA LEU A 3 -5.69 -5.75 -6.61
C LEU A 3 -5.33 -6.31 -5.21
N GLY A 4 -6.32 -6.73 -4.41
CA GLY A 4 -6.13 -7.30 -3.07
C GLY A 4 -5.82 -8.80 -2.98
N LYS A 5 -5.64 -9.52 -4.11
CA LYS A 5 -5.24 -10.94 -4.04
C LYS A 5 -3.85 -11.06 -3.39
N LYS A 6 -3.66 -12.03 -2.50
CA LYS A 6 -2.37 -12.32 -1.82
C LYS A 6 -1.18 -12.39 -2.79
N SER A 7 -1.41 -12.85 -4.02
CA SER A 7 -0.42 -12.88 -5.10
C SER A 7 0.09 -11.51 -5.53
N ASN A 8 -0.76 -10.47 -5.55
CA ASN A 8 -0.36 -9.11 -5.92
C ASN A 8 0.41 -8.41 -4.79
N ILE A 9 -0.01 -8.60 -3.54
CA ILE A 9 0.73 -8.10 -2.36
C ILE A 9 2.15 -8.68 -2.35
N LYS A 10 2.30 -9.99 -2.64
CA LYS A 10 3.61 -10.64 -2.75
C LYS A 10 4.48 -10.00 -3.84
N LYS A 11 3.91 -9.68 -5.01
CA LYS A 11 4.64 -8.98 -6.08
C LYS A 11 5.13 -7.61 -5.64
N ILE A 12 4.29 -6.83 -4.96
CA ILE A 12 4.67 -5.51 -4.42
C ILE A 12 5.79 -5.66 -3.38
N HIS A 13 5.70 -6.65 -2.47
CA HIS A 13 6.76 -6.93 -1.51
C HIS A 13 8.10 -7.26 -2.18
N ILE A 14 8.07 -8.11 -3.22
CA ILE A 14 9.30 -8.47 -3.96
C ILE A 14 9.89 -7.25 -4.65
N PHE A 15 9.07 -6.43 -5.31
CA PHE A 15 9.52 -5.21 -5.95
C PHE A 15 10.17 -4.26 -4.94
N LYS A 16 9.49 -4.02 -3.81
CA LYS A 16 10.00 -3.19 -2.72
C LYS A 16 11.38 -3.67 -2.25
N ASN A 17 11.53 -4.96 -1.97
CA ASN A 17 12.79 -5.51 -1.49
C ASN A 17 13.93 -5.37 -2.50
N LYS A 18 13.67 -5.62 -3.79
CA LYS A 18 14.67 -5.45 -4.86
C LYS A 18 15.12 -4.01 -4.97
N THR A 19 14.18 -3.07 -4.96
CA THR A 19 14.49 -1.64 -5.04
C THR A 19 15.34 -1.18 -3.86
N LEU A 20 14.99 -1.59 -2.64
CA LEU A 20 15.74 -1.22 -1.44
C LEU A 20 17.12 -1.84 -1.38
N SER A 21 17.25 -3.12 -1.77
CA SER A 21 18.54 -3.80 -1.89
C SER A 21 19.47 -3.07 -2.88
N ARG A 22 18.93 -2.59 -4.01
CA ARG A 22 19.69 -1.76 -4.96
C ARG A 22 20.11 -0.41 -4.38
N ILE A 23 19.20 0.30 -3.71
CA ILE A 23 19.51 1.61 -3.12
C ILE A 23 20.60 1.49 -2.04
N LYS A 24 20.53 0.44 -1.23
CA LYS A 24 21.46 0.22 -0.11
C LYS A 24 22.71 -0.60 -0.51
N ASN A 25 22.90 -0.93 -1.80
CA ASN A 25 23.95 -1.84 -2.27
C ASN A 25 24.07 -3.11 -1.40
N THR A 26 22.91 -3.65 -0.99
CA THR A 26 22.88 -4.72 0.00
C THR A 26 23.40 -6.03 -0.61
N PRO A 27 24.31 -6.74 0.07
CA PRO A 27 24.77 -8.05 -0.36
C PRO A 27 23.63 -9.06 -0.51
N PHE A 28 23.77 -10.01 -1.45
CA PHE A 28 22.78 -11.04 -1.73
C PHE A 28 22.46 -11.96 -0.53
N HIS A 29 23.36 -12.05 0.45
CA HIS A 29 23.21 -12.90 1.64
C HIS A 29 22.35 -12.26 2.74
N VAL A 30 21.97 -10.99 2.62
CA VAL A 30 21.14 -10.33 3.62
C VAL A 30 19.70 -10.79 3.46
N SER A 31 19.14 -11.33 4.55
CA SER A 31 17.75 -11.77 4.58
C SER A 31 16.79 -10.62 4.31
N ASN A 32 15.70 -10.92 3.60
CA ASN A 32 14.55 -10.03 3.45
C ASN A 32 14.02 -9.54 4.80
N GLN A 33 14.11 -10.37 5.84
CA GLN A 33 13.66 -10.02 7.19
C GLN A 33 14.59 -8.97 7.83
N THR A 34 15.90 -9.12 7.69
CA THR A 34 16.89 -8.13 8.15
C THR A 34 16.69 -6.79 7.47
N LEU A 35 16.45 -6.78 6.15
CA LEU A 35 16.12 -5.57 5.41
C LEU A 35 14.84 -4.88 5.91
N TYR A 36 13.80 -5.67 6.20
CA TYR A 36 12.54 -5.14 6.73
C TYR A 36 12.71 -4.47 8.10
N THR A 37 13.39 -5.16 9.02
CA THR A 37 13.62 -4.65 10.38
C THR A 37 14.50 -3.41 10.37
N ASP A 38 15.55 -3.42 9.55
CA ASP A 38 16.54 -2.35 9.51
C ASP A 38 15.99 -1.06 8.87
N MET A 39 15.05 -1.17 7.91
CA MET A 39 14.52 0.00 7.22
C MET A 39 13.28 0.63 7.86
N LYS A 40 12.63 0.00 8.85
CA LYS A 40 11.40 0.49 9.51
C LYS A 40 10.34 1.03 8.52
N ILE A 41 10.28 0.51 7.29
CA ILE A 41 9.35 0.99 6.26
C ILE A 41 7.96 0.43 6.56
N GLN A 42 6.96 1.32 6.54
CA GLN A 42 5.54 0.99 6.73
C GLN A 42 5.11 -0.20 5.86
N SER A 43 4.22 -1.01 6.40
CA SER A 43 3.66 -2.16 5.69
C SER A 43 2.93 -1.70 4.43
N VAL A 44 2.89 -2.55 3.39
CA VAL A 44 2.08 -2.27 2.19
C VAL A 44 0.62 -2.08 2.56
N ILE A 45 0.13 -2.79 3.59
CA ILE A 45 -1.24 -2.67 4.09
C ILE A 45 -1.48 -1.29 4.70
N GLU A 46 -0.57 -0.84 5.58
CA GLU A 46 -0.64 0.48 6.22
C GLU A 46 -0.58 1.60 5.18
N THR A 47 0.33 1.50 4.22
CA THR A 47 0.48 2.47 3.13
C THR A 47 -0.79 2.52 2.27
N THR A 48 -1.35 1.36 1.92
CA THR A 48 -2.58 1.28 1.13
C THR A 48 -3.76 1.88 1.89
N SER A 49 -3.91 1.57 3.18
CA SER A 49 -4.92 2.20 4.05
C SER A 49 -4.75 3.71 4.13
N LYS A 50 -3.52 4.20 4.33
CA LYS A 50 -3.24 5.63 4.42
C LYS A 50 -3.54 6.36 3.12
N SER A 51 -3.21 5.76 1.98
CA SER A 51 -3.51 6.32 0.66
C SER A 51 -5.01 6.30 0.38
N TYR A 52 -5.71 5.23 0.74
CA TYR A 52 -7.16 5.14 0.62
C TYR A 52 -7.86 6.21 1.47
N LYS A 53 -7.48 6.37 2.75
CA LYS A 53 -8.01 7.42 3.62
C LYS A 53 -7.75 8.82 3.06
N ARG A 54 -6.56 9.08 2.52
CA ARG A 54 -6.24 10.37 1.88
C ARG A 54 -7.11 10.63 0.65
N TYR A 55 -7.31 9.62 -0.19
CA TYR A 55 -8.20 9.70 -1.33
C TYR A 55 -9.65 9.98 -0.89
N GLN A 56 -10.15 9.23 0.08
CA GLN A 56 -11.49 9.42 0.65
C GLN A 56 -11.68 10.84 1.20
N ASN A 57 -10.71 11.36 1.96
CA ASN A 57 -10.76 12.73 2.47
C ASN A 57 -10.73 13.77 1.34
N SER A 58 -9.94 13.52 0.31
CA SER A 58 -9.86 14.40 -0.87
C SER A 58 -11.20 14.46 -1.62
N LEU A 59 -11.90 13.33 -1.78
CA LEU A 59 -13.21 13.29 -2.43
C LEU A 59 -14.29 13.95 -1.57
N SER A 60 -14.23 13.75 -0.25
CA SER A 60 -15.24 14.30 0.68
C SER A 60 -15.24 15.83 0.71
N ASN A 61 -14.07 16.44 0.55
CA ASN A 61 -13.89 17.90 0.54
C ASN A 61 -13.82 18.50 -0.88
N HIS A 62 -14.17 17.73 -1.91
CA HIS A 62 -14.01 18.17 -3.29
C HIS A 62 -15.13 19.14 -3.72
N PRO A 63 -14.81 20.26 -4.40
CA PRO A 63 -15.82 21.23 -4.84
C PRO A 63 -16.74 20.70 -5.95
N ASN A 64 -16.28 19.73 -6.75
CA ASN A 64 -17.11 19.07 -7.75
C ASN A 64 -17.98 17.97 -7.11
N LEU A 65 -19.30 18.13 -7.16
CA LEU A 65 -20.26 17.14 -6.63
C LEU A 65 -20.20 15.77 -7.34
N LEU A 66 -19.84 15.72 -8.62
CA LEU A 66 -19.74 14.45 -9.36
C LEU A 66 -18.62 13.56 -8.80
N GLU A 67 -17.48 14.17 -8.50
CA GLU A 67 -16.33 13.49 -7.89
C GLU A 67 -16.63 13.03 -6.46
N LYS A 68 -17.40 13.83 -5.70
CA LYS A 68 -17.86 13.45 -4.36
C LYS A 68 -18.73 12.19 -4.40
N ASN A 69 -19.56 12.04 -5.44
CA ASN A 69 -20.45 10.90 -5.63
C ASN A 69 -19.74 9.65 -6.20
N LEU A 70 -18.46 9.75 -6.59
CA LEU A 70 -17.66 8.60 -7.06
C LEU A 70 -17.18 7.70 -5.91
N PHE A 71 -17.56 8.01 -4.67
CA PHE A 71 -17.24 7.18 -3.52
C PHE A 71 -17.99 5.84 -3.56
N ASN A 72 -17.35 4.82 -4.15
CA ASN A 72 -17.77 3.44 -4.03
C ASN A 72 -16.87 2.72 -3.01
N PRO A 73 -17.35 2.37 -1.81
CA PRO A 73 -16.58 1.54 -0.91
C PRO A 73 -16.30 0.19 -1.58
N MET A 74 -15.04 -0.24 -1.56
CA MET A 74 -14.63 -1.50 -2.16
C MET A 74 -15.38 -2.65 -1.47
N PRO A 75 -16.13 -3.51 -2.20
CA PRO A 75 -16.90 -4.57 -1.57
C PRO A 75 -15.95 -5.55 -0.88
N GLY A 76 -16.08 -5.67 0.44
CA GLY A 76 -15.29 -6.59 1.27
C GLY A 76 -14.24 -5.96 2.19
N ASN A 77 -14.18 -4.64 2.32
CA ASN A 77 -13.44 -4.01 3.43
C ASN A 77 -14.45 -3.60 4.51
N PRO A 78 -14.47 -4.21 5.71
CA PRO A 78 -15.22 -3.65 6.81
C PRO A 78 -14.56 -2.33 7.18
N LEU A 79 -15.21 -1.24 6.77
CA LEU A 79 -15.03 0.04 7.44
C LEU A 79 -15.62 -0.22 8.83
N ASN A 80 -14.75 -0.39 9.83
CA ASN A 80 -15.15 -0.67 11.21
C ASN A 80 -16.24 0.33 11.65
N ASP A 81 -17.31 -0.20 12.24
CA ASP A 81 -18.06 0.47 13.31
C ASP A 81 -17.17 0.58 14.57
#